data_AF-A0A259J212-F1
#
_entry.id   AF-A0A259J212-F1
#
_cell.length_a   1.000
_cell.length_b   1.000
_cell.length_c   1.000
_cell.angle_alpha   90.00
_cell.angle_beta   90.00
_cell.angle_gamma   90.00
#
_symmetry.space_group_name_H-M   'P 1'
#
loop_
_entity.id
_entity.type
_entity.pdbx_description
1 polymer ?
#
loop_
_entity_poly.entity_id
_entity_poly.type
_entity_poly.pdbx_seq_one_letter_code
_entity_poly.pdbx_strand_id
1 'polypeptide(L)'
;MENCEPALCTVLFMAGAGGSLRAGVTENPVRLTRSVKDALTYVTAGGAPVYVYPGGGITYMVDVTRLPENAFGYVPTPALVAPIEFTLRLSDYEALGGHMSEVRPVESIRPTDQVRPVAPMSDNPWPLAPHTAKRSHG
;
A
#
# COMPACT_ATOMS: atom_id res chain seq x y z
N MET A 1 42.28 -7.28 6.08
CA MET A 1 41.40 -7.61 7.21
C MET A 1 40.23 -6.65 7.11
N GLU A 2 39.14 -7.10 6.53
CA GLU A 2 37.92 -6.30 6.36
C GLU A 2 37.00 -6.68 7.53
N ASN A 3 37.13 -5.96 8.63
CA ASN A 3 36.43 -6.24 9.90
C ASN A 3 35.23 -5.28 10.12
N CYS A 4 34.99 -4.37 9.19
CA CYS A 4 33.94 -3.37 9.30
C CYS A 4 32.95 -3.54 8.17
N GLU A 5 31.68 -3.75 8.52
CA GLU A 5 30.57 -3.69 7.59
C GLU A 5 30.15 -2.22 7.36
N PRO A 6 29.59 -1.88 6.18
CA PRO A 6 29.04 -0.55 5.92
C PRO A 6 27.96 -0.18 6.96
N ALA A 7 28.08 1.01 7.56
CA ALA A 7 27.05 1.53 8.44
C ALA A 7 25.81 1.94 7.63
N LEU A 8 24.73 1.16 7.74
CA LEU A 8 23.44 1.45 7.12
C LEU A 8 22.46 1.98 8.16
N CYS A 9 21.79 3.10 7.85
CA CYS A 9 20.66 3.60 8.64
C CYS A 9 19.37 3.01 8.08
N THR A 10 18.59 2.32 8.93
CA THR A 10 17.26 1.84 8.57
C THR A 10 16.21 2.86 9.01
N VAL A 11 15.34 3.27 8.10
CA VAL A 11 14.21 4.15 8.41
C VAL A 11 12.92 3.40 8.14
N LEU A 12 12.14 3.16 9.19
CA LEU A 12 10.86 2.48 9.11
C LEU A 12 9.73 3.50 9.30
N PHE A 13 8.72 3.44 8.44
CA PHE A 13 7.49 4.22 8.60
C PHE A 13 6.35 3.31 9.04
N MET A 14 5.61 3.71 10.07
CA MET A 14 4.44 2.99 10.57
C MET A 14 3.22 3.91 10.61
N ALA A 15 2.09 3.43 10.10
CA ALA A 15 0.84 4.18 10.12
C ALA A 15 -0.39 3.29 10.24
N GLY A 16 -1.45 3.88 10.78
CA GLY A 16 -2.79 3.30 10.81
C GLY A 16 -3.67 3.87 9.69
N ALA A 17 -4.33 3.00 8.94
CA ALA A 17 -5.39 3.37 8.01
C ALA A 17 -6.70 3.63 8.79
N GLY A 18 -6.99 4.91 8.99
CA GLY A 18 -8.17 5.39 9.70
C GLY A 18 -9.51 4.98 9.08
N GLY A 19 -10.62 5.27 9.76
CA GLY A 19 -11.96 4.94 9.27
C GLY A 19 -12.33 5.66 7.97
N SER A 20 -11.97 6.94 7.85
CA SER A 20 -12.22 7.76 6.65
C SER A 20 -11.53 7.21 5.41
N LEU A 21 -10.25 6.84 5.52
CA LEU A 21 -9.50 6.23 4.43
C LEU A 21 -10.19 4.94 3.96
N ARG A 22 -10.55 4.06 4.89
CA ARG A 22 -11.20 2.78 4.57
C ARG A 22 -12.58 2.97 3.94
N ALA A 23 -13.34 3.97 4.39
CA ALA A 23 -14.63 4.32 3.80
C ALA A 23 -14.49 4.88 2.37
N GLY A 24 -13.35 5.52 2.06
CA GLY A 24 -13.01 5.93 0.70
C GLY A 24 -12.73 4.76 -0.25
N VAL A 25 -12.46 3.56 0.26
CA VAL A 25 -12.17 2.37 -0.55
C VAL A 25 -13.40 1.48 -0.71
N THR A 26 -14.20 1.30 0.35
CA THR A 26 -15.39 0.44 0.36
C THR A 26 -16.50 1.08 1.19
N GLU A 27 -17.77 0.81 0.86
CA GLU A 27 -18.94 1.28 1.63
C GLU A 27 -18.90 0.82 3.09
N ASN A 28 -18.46 -0.42 3.35
CA ASN A 28 -18.30 -0.95 4.71
C ASN A 28 -16.80 -1.06 5.08
N PRO A 29 -16.22 -0.09 5.81
CA PRO A 29 -14.78 -0.05 6.11
C PRO A 29 -14.27 -1.24 6.94
N VAL A 30 -15.17 -1.95 7.63
CA VAL A 30 -14.81 -3.16 8.38
C VAL A 30 -14.55 -4.34 7.44
N ARG A 31 -15.24 -4.42 6.30
CA ARG A 31 -15.03 -5.50 5.31
C ARG A 31 -13.65 -5.43 4.70
N LEU A 32 -13.16 -4.25 4.35
CA LEU A 32 -11.79 -4.06 3.88
C LEU A 32 -10.77 -4.52 4.93
N THR A 33 -11.01 -4.18 6.21
CA THR A 33 -10.13 -4.61 7.30
C THR A 33 -10.04 -6.13 7.39
N ARG A 34 -11.19 -6.82 7.32
CA ARG A 34 -11.25 -8.28 7.33
C ARG A 34 -10.53 -8.88 6.11
N SER A 35 -10.79 -8.35 4.91
CA SER A 35 -10.15 -8.79 3.67
C SER A 35 -8.61 -8.72 3.71
N VAL A 36 -8.06 -7.66 4.31
CA VAL A 36 -6.61 -7.53 4.53
C VAL A 36 -6.10 -8.59 5.51
N LYS A 37 -6.82 -8.87 6.61
CA LYS A 37 -6.43 -9.91 7.57
C LYS A 37 -6.54 -11.32 7.01
N ASP A 38 -7.54 -11.56 6.17
CA ASP A 38 -7.76 -12.85 5.50
C ASP A 38 -6.83 -13.05 4.28
N ALA A 39 -5.89 -12.11 4.04
CA ALA A 39 -4.93 -12.11 2.93
C ALA A 39 -5.58 -12.17 1.53
N LEU A 40 -6.83 -11.70 1.41
CA LEU A 40 -7.53 -11.52 0.14
C LEU A 40 -7.15 -10.18 -0.51
N THR A 41 -6.77 -9.20 0.30
CA THR A 41 -6.26 -7.90 -0.16
C THR A 41 -4.80 -7.75 0.20
N TYR A 42 -3.97 -7.58 -0.82
CA TYR A 42 -2.56 -7.27 -0.67
C TYR A 42 -2.35 -5.78 -0.44
N VAL A 43 -1.60 -5.43 0.60
CA VAL A 43 -1.30 -4.04 0.96
C VAL A 43 0.13 -3.73 0.59
N THR A 44 0.35 -2.61 -0.10
CA THR A 44 1.67 -2.04 -0.36
C THR A 44 1.70 -0.57 0.04
N ALA A 45 2.89 0.00 0.07
CA ALA A 45 3.10 1.44 0.13
C ALA A 45 4.11 1.80 -0.96
N GLY A 46 3.76 2.66 -1.92
CA GLY A 46 4.66 3.05 -3.01
C GLY A 46 5.19 1.85 -3.83
N GLY A 47 4.44 0.75 -3.87
CA GLY A 47 4.87 -0.52 -4.48
C GLY A 47 5.83 -1.38 -3.63
N ALA A 48 6.24 -0.92 -2.45
CA ALA A 48 7.00 -1.72 -1.50
C ALA A 48 6.09 -2.64 -0.67
N PRO A 49 6.55 -3.85 -0.33
CA PRO A 49 5.82 -4.74 0.56
C PRO A 49 5.82 -4.17 1.98
N VAL A 50 4.71 -4.37 2.69
CA VAL A 50 4.55 -3.89 4.06
C VAL A 50 4.36 -5.05 5.04
N TYR A 51 4.77 -4.85 6.28
CA TYR A 51 4.34 -5.66 7.41
C TYR A 51 2.97 -5.15 7.87
N VAL A 52 1.96 -6.02 8.01
CA VAL A 52 0.64 -5.63 8.53
C VAL A 52 0.49 -6.18 9.94
N TYR A 53 0.37 -5.30 10.92
CA TYR A 53 0.24 -5.69 12.32
C TYR A 53 -1.05 -6.46 12.58
N PRO A 54 -1.05 -7.45 13.49
CA PRO A 54 -2.28 -8.08 13.96
C PRO A 54 -3.17 -7.08 14.73
N GLY A 55 -4.44 -7.44 14.94
CA GLY A 55 -5.39 -6.63 15.71
C GLY A 55 -6.44 -5.90 14.86
N GLY A 56 -7.20 -5.01 15.51
CA GLY A 56 -8.28 -4.26 14.88
C GLY A 56 -7.77 -3.14 13.96
N GLY A 57 -8.39 -2.99 12.79
CA GLY A 57 -7.98 -2.01 11.78
C GLY A 57 -6.82 -2.46 10.91
N ILE A 58 -6.25 -1.52 10.17
CA ILE A 58 -5.12 -1.74 9.25
C ILE A 58 -3.97 -0.87 9.74
N THR A 59 -3.02 -1.48 10.44
CA THR A 59 -1.76 -0.83 10.82
C THR A 59 -0.64 -1.51 10.04
N TYR A 60 0.18 -0.72 9.36
CA TYR A 60 1.25 -1.25 8.52
C TYR A 60 2.58 -0.57 8.81
N MET A 61 3.67 -1.25 8.49
CA MET A 61 5.03 -0.74 8.55
C MET A 61 5.77 -1.05 7.26
N VAL A 62 6.54 -0.07 6.76
CA VAL A 62 7.31 -0.18 5.53
C VAL A 62 8.73 0.34 5.74
N ASP A 63 9.70 -0.29 5.08
CA ASP A 63 11.07 0.23 4.96
C ASP A 63 11.09 1.35 3.91
N VAL A 64 11.41 2.57 4.36
CA VAL A 64 11.39 3.78 3.52
C VAL A 64 12.41 3.70 2.39
N THR A 65 13.49 2.94 2.55
CA THR A 65 14.53 2.79 1.52
C THR A 65 14.04 2.03 0.28
N ARG A 66 12.89 1.35 0.40
CA ARG A 66 12.24 0.60 -0.69
C ARG A 66 11.16 1.39 -1.40
N LEU A 67 10.91 2.62 -0.99
CA LEU A 67 9.93 3.52 -1.59
C LEU A 67 10.59 4.37 -2.68
N PRO A 68 9.84 4.78 -3.71
CA PRO A 68 10.31 5.80 -4.63
C PRO A 68 10.70 7.10 -3.91
N GLU A 69 11.64 7.84 -4.50
CA GLU A 69 11.92 9.20 -4.06
C GLU A 69 10.63 10.04 -4.07
N ASN A 70 10.45 10.90 -3.07
CA ASN A 70 9.27 11.74 -2.88
C ASN A 70 7.95 10.94 -2.81
N ALA A 71 7.98 9.74 -2.21
CA ALA A 71 6.78 8.93 -1.98
C ALA A 71 5.81 9.55 -0.96
N PHE A 72 6.30 10.39 -0.05
CA PHE A 72 5.48 11.07 0.95
C PHE A 72 5.15 12.50 0.53
N GLY A 73 3.92 12.92 0.79
CA GLY A 73 3.46 14.29 0.65
C GLY A 73 3.27 14.98 2.01
N TYR A 74 2.98 16.28 1.95
CA TYR A 74 2.69 17.11 3.11
C TYR A 74 1.49 18.01 2.80
N VAL A 75 0.63 18.23 3.80
CA VAL A 75 -0.47 19.21 3.72
C VAL A 75 -0.25 20.34 4.74
N PRO A 76 -0.78 21.56 4.53
CA PRO A 76 -0.50 22.71 5.40
C PRO A 76 -0.89 22.53 6.87
N THR A 77 -1.90 21.71 7.16
CA THR A 77 -2.17 21.21 8.51
C THR A 77 -1.11 20.16 8.84
N PRO A 78 -0.41 20.19 9.98
CA PRO A 78 0.77 19.34 10.23
C PRO A 78 0.44 17.84 10.19
N ALA A 79 0.42 17.29 8.98
CA ALA A 79 0.01 15.94 8.66
C ALA A 79 0.79 15.46 7.44
N LEU A 80 1.29 14.23 7.55
CA LEU A 80 1.99 13.53 6.49
C LEU A 80 0.98 12.82 5.60
N VAL A 81 1.21 12.84 4.29
CA VAL A 81 0.47 12.01 3.33
C VAL A 81 1.37 10.85 2.95
N ALA A 82 1.05 9.65 3.44
CA ALA A 82 1.78 8.43 3.12
C ALA A 82 1.07 7.64 2.02
N PRO A 83 1.81 6.97 1.11
CA PRO A 83 1.22 6.12 0.11
C PRO A 83 0.70 4.83 0.77
N ILE A 84 -0.44 4.34 0.30
CA ILE A 84 -0.97 3.02 0.66
C ILE A 84 -1.85 2.55 -0.49
N GLU A 85 -1.62 1.31 -0.94
CA GLU A 85 -2.38 0.70 -2.02
C GLU A 85 -3.01 -0.63 -1.58
N PHE A 86 -4.19 -0.92 -2.13
CA PHE A 86 -4.91 -2.17 -1.91
C PHE A 86 -5.08 -2.91 -3.24
N THR A 87 -4.49 -4.09 -3.35
CA THR A 87 -4.54 -4.92 -4.56
C THR A 87 -5.33 -6.19 -4.27
N LEU A 88 -6.35 -6.47 -5.08
CA LEU A 88 -7.25 -7.62 -4.96
C LEU A 88 -7.93 -7.89 -6.31
N ARG A 89 -8.61 -9.04 -6.42
CA ARG A 89 -9.43 -9.32 -7.62
C ARG A 89 -10.63 -8.38 -7.66
N LEU A 90 -11.02 -7.97 -8.87
CA LEU A 90 -12.18 -7.10 -9.07
C LEU A 90 -13.47 -7.71 -8.47
N SER A 91 -13.67 -9.02 -8.61
CA SER A 91 -14.81 -9.73 -8.02
C SER A 91 -14.81 -9.69 -6.49
N ASP A 92 -13.63 -9.76 -5.86
CA ASP A 92 -13.51 -9.65 -4.41
C ASP A 92 -13.81 -8.21 -3.98
N TYR A 93 -13.33 -7.21 -4.74
CA TYR A 93 -13.62 -5.80 -4.48
C TYR A 93 -15.13 -5.50 -4.53
N GLU A 94 -15.83 -6.02 -5.54
CA GLU A 94 -17.29 -5.93 -5.63
C GLU A 94 -17.98 -6.58 -4.43
N ALA A 95 -17.61 -7.81 -4.07
CA ALA A 95 -18.19 -8.53 -2.93
C ALA A 95 -17.97 -7.81 -1.57
N LEU A 96 -16.88 -7.05 -1.45
CA LEU A 96 -16.60 -6.23 -0.27
C LEU A 96 -17.48 -4.98 -0.18
N GLY A 97 -18.22 -4.63 -1.24
CA GLY A 97 -18.93 -3.35 -1.37
C GLY A 97 -18.00 -2.23 -1.78
N GLY A 98 -17.11 -2.50 -2.74
CA GLY A 98 -16.29 -1.49 -3.39
C GLY A 98 -17.12 -0.46 -4.18
N HIS A 99 -16.55 0.73 -4.38
CA HIS A 99 -17.18 1.80 -5.14
C HIS A 99 -17.08 1.52 -6.64
N MET A 100 -17.92 0.62 -7.14
CA MET A 100 -17.82 0.08 -8.52
C MET A 100 -18.01 1.15 -9.61
N SER A 101 -18.70 2.27 -9.30
CA SER A 101 -18.82 3.41 -10.22
C SER A 101 -17.48 4.11 -10.48
N GLU A 102 -16.54 4.01 -9.56
CA GLU A 102 -15.22 4.66 -9.62
C GLU A 102 -14.16 3.77 -10.27
N VAL A 103 -14.48 2.50 -10.55
CA VAL A 103 -13.55 1.56 -11.17
C VAL A 103 -13.32 1.92 -12.63
N ARG A 104 -12.05 2.03 -13.00
CA ARG A 104 -11.63 2.34 -14.38
C ARG A 104 -10.43 1.50 -14.81
N PRO A 105 -10.33 1.13 -16.10
CA PRO A 105 -9.14 0.50 -16.65
C PRO A 105 -7.92 1.41 -16.51
N VAL A 106 -6.75 0.82 -16.23
CA VAL A 106 -5.49 1.55 -16.04
C VAL A 106 -5.11 2.30 -17.32
N GLU A 107 -5.38 1.73 -18.49
CA GLU A 107 -5.12 2.33 -19.80
C GLU A 107 -5.94 3.60 -20.07
N SER A 108 -7.00 3.83 -19.28
CA SER A 108 -7.83 5.03 -19.39
C SER A 108 -7.27 6.23 -18.61
N ILE A 109 -6.25 6.04 -17.78
CA ILE A 109 -5.61 7.09 -16.97
C ILE A 109 -4.65 7.88 -17.87
N ARG A 110 -4.83 9.20 -17.97
CA ARG A 110 -4.06 10.04 -18.90
C ARG A 110 -2.93 10.78 -18.17
N PRO A 111 -1.80 11.08 -18.84
CA PRO A 111 -0.66 11.78 -18.22
C PRO A 111 -0.97 13.17 -17.65
N THR A 112 -2.08 13.80 -18.08
CA THR A 112 -2.53 15.11 -17.61
C THR A 112 -3.08 15.12 -16.18
N ASP A 113 -3.31 13.96 -15.58
CA ASP A 113 -3.95 13.81 -14.27
C ASP A 113 -3.01 14.06 -13.07
N GLN A 114 -1.98 14.90 -13.23
CA GLN A 114 -0.88 15.09 -12.25
C GLN A 114 -0.20 13.76 -11.85
N VAL A 115 -0.12 12.79 -12.77
CA VAL A 115 0.50 11.49 -12.53
C VAL A 115 1.99 11.57 -12.82
N ARG A 116 2.82 11.30 -11.82
CA ARG A 116 4.26 11.09 -12.00
C ARG A 116 4.52 9.61 -12.28
N PRO A 117 4.91 9.22 -13.51
CA PRO A 117 5.30 7.84 -13.77
C PRO A 117 6.61 7.55 -13.04
N VAL A 118 6.63 6.44 -12.31
CA VAL A 118 7.81 5.96 -11.57
C VAL A 118 8.06 4.53 -12.00
N ALA A 119 9.31 4.23 -12.37
CA ALA A 119 9.70 2.87 -12.67
C ALA A 119 9.59 2.00 -11.41
N PRO A 120 9.07 0.75 -11.51
CA PRO A 120 9.10 -0.18 -10.39
C PRO A 120 10.55 -0.38 -9.90
N MET A 121 10.75 -0.42 -8.58
CA MET A 121 12.02 -0.86 -8.03
C MET A 121 12.14 -2.36 -8.22
N SER A 122 13.21 -2.82 -8.89
CA SER A 122 13.42 -4.22 -9.28
C SER A 122 13.33 -5.21 -8.11
N ASP A 123 13.73 -4.75 -6.93
CA ASP A 123 13.84 -5.59 -5.73
C ASP A 123 12.51 -5.70 -4.97
N ASN A 124 11.50 -4.91 -5.38
CA ASN A 124 10.15 -5.02 -4.84
C ASN A 124 9.33 -6.05 -5.63
N PRO A 125 8.63 -6.99 -4.96
CA PRO A 125 7.76 -7.93 -5.64
C PRO A 125 6.61 -7.16 -6.32
N TRP A 126 6.29 -7.54 -7.56
CA TRP A 126 5.14 -6.96 -8.25
C TRP A 126 3.83 -7.35 -7.55
N PRO A 127 2.91 -6.42 -7.24
CA PRO A 127 1.70 -6.71 -6.46
C PRO A 127 0.76 -7.73 -7.10
N LEU A 128 0.81 -7.88 -8.43
CA LEU A 128 -0.01 -8.86 -9.18
C LEU A 128 0.74 -10.17 -9.45
N ALA A 129 1.97 -10.34 -8.97
CA ALA A 129 2.73 -11.57 -9.16
C ALA A 129 2.12 -12.72 -8.32
N PRO A 130 1.65 -13.81 -8.95
CA PRO A 130 0.79 -14.81 -8.31
C PRO A 130 1.44 -15.70 -7.23
N HIS A 131 2.77 -15.62 -7.03
CA HIS A 131 3.49 -16.60 -6.20
C HIS A 131 4.36 -16.06 -5.05
N THR A 132 4.60 -14.75 -4.95
CA THR A 132 5.60 -14.22 -3.98
C THR A 132 4.99 -13.39 -2.86
N ALA A 133 3.82 -12.78 -3.08
CA ALA A 133 3.28 -11.71 -2.24
C ALA A 133 2.23 -12.16 -1.19
N LYS A 134 2.14 -13.45 -0.86
CA LYS A 134 1.02 -13.95 -0.03
C LYS A 134 1.09 -13.59 1.45
N ARG A 135 2.11 -12.89 1.93
CA ARG A 135 2.15 -12.46 3.33
C ARG A 135 2.73 -11.06 3.41
N SER A 136 1.84 -10.06 3.56
CA SER A 136 2.15 -9.00 4.51
C SER A 136 2.51 -9.72 5.79
N HIS A 137 3.78 -9.66 6.19
CA HIS A 137 4.24 -10.45 7.33
C HIS A 137 3.39 -10.02 8.53
N GLY A 138 2.86 -11.01 9.22
CA GLY A 138 1.92 -10.93 10.33
C GLY A 138 2.05 -12.20 11.14
#